data_AF-A0A3B8UGH9-F1
#
_entry.id   AF-A0A3B8UGH9-F1
#
_cell.length_a   1.000
_cell.length_b   1.000
_cell.length_c   1.000
_cell.angle_alpha   90.00
_cell.angle_beta   90.00
_cell.angle_gamma   90.00
#
_symmetry.space_group_name_H-M   'P 1'
#
loop_
_entity.id
_entity.type
_entity.pdbx_description
1 polymer ?
#
loop_
_entity_poly.entity_id
_entity_poly.type
_entity_poly.pdbx_seq_one_letter_code
_entity_poly.pdbx_strand_id
1 'polypeptide(L)'
;MQILDGRIKYYENTLAALKNQDLQNTQEKMEQLARQIHHLEKKVLSCETSQKTEEKNLEKLTAHANETTIAFTQFKHRLQEIEQDMVSLAKLKTNLESLAQQLNPSSEPFKTYKVSPGDSLEKIARTHKTSVEKLKACNQLRQDLIVVGQELKIPTG
;
A
#
# COMPACT_ATOMS: atom_id res chain seq x y z
N MET A 1 -9.08 105.60 26.15
CA MET A 1 -9.36 104.36 26.93
C MET A 1 -10.35 103.46 26.20
N GLN A 2 -11.56 103.92 25.85
CA GLN A 2 -12.61 103.12 25.17
C GLN A 2 -12.21 102.42 23.84
N ILE A 3 -11.36 103.05 23.01
CA ILE A 3 -10.91 102.45 21.74
C ILE A 3 -9.98 101.24 21.98
N LEU A 4 -9.16 101.29 23.03
CA LEU A 4 -8.27 100.17 23.38
C LEU A 4 -9.08 98.97 23.90
N ASP A 5 -10.07 99.20 24.77
CA ASP A 5 -10.94 98.15 25.28
C ASP A 5 -11.72 97.44 24.16
N GLY A 6 -12.18 98.19 23.16
CA GLY A 6 -12.82 97.63 21.98
C GLY A 6 -11.90 96.71 21.16
N ARG A 7 -10.62 97.09 21.00
CA ARG A 7 -9.62 96.27 20.31
C ARG A 7 -9.25 95.01 21.10
N ILE A 8 -9.09 95.13 22.42
CA ILE A 8 -8.82 93.98 23.30
C ILE A 8 -9.96 92.96 23.19
N LYS A 9 -11.21 93.41 23.35
CA LYS A 9 -12.39 92.54 23.23
C LYS A 9 -12.50 91.89 21.84
N TYR A 10 -12.15 92.62 20.78
CA TYR A 10 -12.08 92.06 19.43
C TYR A 10 -11.03 90.95 19.30
N TYR A 11 -9.82 91.16 19.81
CA TYR A 11 -8.75 90.14 19.78
C TYR A 11 -9.10 88.93 20.64
N GLU A 12 -9.68 89.12 21.82
CA GLU A 12 -10.14 88.02 22.69
C GLU A 12 -11.20 87.15 22.02
N ASN A 13 -12.20 87.78 21.39
CA ASN A 13 -13.23 87.06 20.64
C ASN A 13 -12.66 86.29 19.45
N THR A 14 -11.72 86.90 18.71
CA THR A 14 -11.06 86.26 17.57
C THR A 14 -10.22 85.07 18.02
N LEU A 15 -9.49 85.20 19.14
CA LEU A 15 -8.67 84.14 19.71
C LEU A 15 -9.53 82.98 20.23
N ALA A 16 -10.67 83.27 20.85
CA ALA A 16 -11.63 82.25 21.28
C ALA A 16 -12.24 81.48 20.08
N ALA A 17 -12.58 82.19 19.00
CA ALA A 17 -13.10 81.58 17.78
C ALA A 17 -12.06 80.65 17.12
N LEU A 18 -10.81 81.11 16.97
CA LEU A 18 -9.71 80.30 16.43
C LEU A 18 -9.46 79.05 17.28
N LYS A 19 -9.42 79.19 18.61
CA LYS A 19 -9.23 78.05 19.52
C LYS A 19 -10.35 77.02 19.42
N ASN A 20 -11.61 77.48 19.31
CA ASN A 20 -12.75 76.58 19.14
C ASN A 20 -12.73 75.88 17.78
N GLN A 21 -12.33 76.59 16.71
CA GLN A 21 -12.17 76.00 15.39
C GLN A 21 -11.07 74.93 15.38
N ASP A 22 -9.92 75.20 15.99
CA ASP A 22 -8.84 74.20 16.13
C ASP A 22 -9.27 72.99 16.97
N LEU A 23 -10.00 73.22 18.07
CA LEU A 23 -10.55 72.14 18.89
C LEU A 23 -11.54 71.28 18.09
N GLN A 24 -12.42 71.89 17.31
CA GLN A 24 -13.37 71.17 16.47
C GLN A 24 -12.65 70.38 15.37
N ASN A 25 -11.70 71.00 14.67
CA ASN A 25 -10.90 70.35 13.64
C ASN A 25 -10.11 69.14 14.20
N THR A 26 -9.58 69.26 15.43
CA THR A 26 -8.87 68.16 16.10
C THR A 26 -9.82 67.05 16.55
N GLN A 27 -11.01 67.38 17.05
CA GLN A 27 -12.05 66.41 17.38
C GLN A 27 -12.52 65.62 16.15
N GLU A 28 -12.79 66.30 15.04
CA GLU A 28 -13.22 65.65 13.78
C GLU A 28 -12.15 64.68 13.25
N LYS A 29 -10.87 65.08 13.27
CA LYS A 29 -9.75 64.19 12.90
C LYS A 29 -9.64 63.00 13.84
N MET A 30 -9.81 63.21 15.14
CA MET A 30 -9.75 62.14 16.15
C MET A 30 -10.87 61.12 15.93
N GLU A 31 -12.10 61.58 15.64
CA GLU A 31 -13.21 60.69 15.31
C GLU A 31 -12.99 59.89 14.03
N GLN A 32 -12.45 60.53 12.99
CA GLN A 32 -12.11 59.84 11.74
C GLN A 32 -11.07 58.74 11.99
N LEU A 33 -10.03 59.06 12.77
CA LEU A 33 -8.99 58.09 13.12
C LEU A 33 -9.55 56.94 13.97
N ALA A 34 -10.44 57.23 14.92
CA ALA A 34 -11.09 56.20 15.74
C ALA A 34 -11.92 55.23 14.88
N ARG A 35 -12.66 55.73 13.88
CA ARG A 35 -13.41 54.88 12.93
C ARG A 35 -12.47 54.01 12.09
N GLN A 36 -11.34 54.55 11.66
CA GLN A 36 -10.34 53.79 10.91
C GLN A 36 -9.71 52.70 11.77
N ILE A 37 -9.33 53.00 13.02
CA ILE A 37 -8.80 52.03 13.97
C ILE A 37 -9.82 50.89 14.19
N HIS A 38 -11.07 51.23 14.46
CA HIS A 38 -12.11 50.23 14.65
C HIS A 38 -12.32 49.32 13.42
N HIS A 39 -12.23 49.89 12.22
CA HIS A 39 -12.29 49.10 10.99
C HIS A 39 -11.09 48.16 10.84
N LEU A 40 -9.88 48.65 11.17
CA LEU A 40 -8.67 47.84 11.14
C LEU A 40 -8.73 46.71 12.17
N GLU A 41 -9.20 46.96 13.39
CA GLU A 41 -9.40 45.94 14.43
C GLU A 41 -10.32 44.81 13.94
N LYS A 42 -11.43 45.17 13.29
CA LYS A 42 -12.34 44.17 12.68
C LYS A 42 -11.66 43.33 11.60
N LYS A 43 -10.84 43.96 10.74
CA LYS A 43 -10.08 43.24 9.72
C LYS A 43 -9.03 42.32 10.33
N VAL A 44 -8.33 42.76 11.38
CA VAL A 44 -7.36 41.94 12.11
C VAL A 44 -8.04 40.70 12.69
N LEU A 45 -9.17 40.87 13.39
CA LEU A 45 -9.91 39.73 13.94
C LEU A 45 -10.40 38.74 12.87
N SER A 46 -10.84 39.25 11.71
CA SER A 46 -11.22 38.40 10.57
C SER A 46 -10.01 37.64 9.99
N CYS A 47 -8.84 38.27 9.94
CA CYS A 47 -7.61 37.62 9.49
C CYS A 47 -7.17 36.54 10.49
N GLU A 48 -7.19 36.82 11.79
CA GLU A 48 -6.82 35.87 12.85
C GLU A 48 -7.71 34.62 12.83
N THR A 49 -9.02 34.80 12.67
CA THR A 49 -9.96 33.67 12.58
C THR A 49 -9.77 32.84 11.31
N SER A 50 -9.48 33.50 10.18
CA SER A 50 -9.15 32.82 8.92
C SER A 50 -7.84 32.04 9.04
N GLN A 51 -6.79 32.67 9.59
CA GLN A 51 -5.50 32.04 9.83
C GLN A 51 -5.64 30.79 10.70
N LYS A 52 -6.36 30.88 11.82
CA LYS A 52 -6.60 29.73 12.71
C LYS A 52 -7.33 28.58 12.01
N THR A 53 -8.23 28.91 11.08
CA THR A 53 -8.94 27.89 10.29
C THR A 53 -7.99 27.21 9.31
N GLU A 54 -7.13 27.97 8.63
CA GLU A 54 -6.13 27.42 7.72
C GLU A 54 -5.07 26.57 8.44
N GLU A 55 -4.61 26.99 9.63
CA GLU A 55 -3.71 26.20 10.46
C GLU A 55 -4.30 24.82 10.79
N LYS A 56 -5.60 24.79 11.16
CA LYS A 56 -6.32 23.53 11.42
C LYS A 56 -6.48 22.67 10.16
N ASN A 57 -6.68 23.29 8.99
CA ASN A 57 -6.75 22.56 7.73
C ASN A 57 -5.39 21.94 7.38
N LEU A 58 -4.30 22.68 7.59
CA LEU A 58 -2.94 22.20 7.35
C LEU A 58 -2.56 21.05 8.29
N GLU A 59 -2.96 21.11 9.56
CA GLU A 59 -2.77 20.03 10.52
C GLU A 59 -3.45 18.73 10.05
N LYS A 60 -4.72 18.81 9.64
CA LYS A 60 -5.46 17.66 9.09
C LYS A 60 -4.82 17.12 7.81
N LEU A 61 -4.40 17.99 6.91
CA LEU A 61 -3.74 17.58 5.67
C LEU A 61 -2.42 16.86 5.96
N THR A 62 -1.65 17.35 6.92
CA THR A 62 -0.39 16.73 7.36
C THR A 62 -0.63 15.36 7.99
N ALA A 63 -1.65 15.24 8.86
CA ALA A 63 -2.04 13.95 9.44
C ALA A 63 -2.41 12.93 8.35
N HIS A 64 -3.23 13.34 7.38
CA HIS A 64 -3.63 12.48 6.27
C HIS A 64 -2.44 12.06 5.37
N ALA A 65 -1.51 12.99 5.10
CA ALA A 65 -0.29 12.69 4.35
C ALA A 65 0.60 11.66 5.08
N ASN A 66 0.70 11.77 6.42
CA ASN A 66 1.43 10.81 7.24
C ASN A 66 0.77 9.43 7.22
N GLU A 67 -0.55 9.34 7.40
CA GLU A 67 -1.31 8.10 7.29
C GLU A 67 -1.13 7.44 5.91
N THR A 68 -1.19 8.24 4.85
CA THR A 68 -0.98 7.79 3.48
C THR A 68 0.43 7.22 3.30
N THR A 69 1.44 7.90 3.84
CA THR A 69 2.84 7.44 3.80
C THR A 69 3.04 6.12 4.53
N ILE A 70 2.38 5.94 5.68
CA ILE A 70 2.39 4.68 6.44
C ILE A 70 1.74 3.57 5.61
N ALA A 71 0.57 3.81 5.01
CA ALA A 71 -0.11 2.83 4.18
C ALA A 71 0.75 2.42 2.97
N PHE A 72 1.37 3.36 2.26
CA PHE A 72 2.30 3.06 1.17
C PHE A 72 3.49 2.22 1.63
N THR A 73 4.05 2.52 2.80
CA THR A 73 5.16 1.75 3.37
C THR A 73 4.74 0.31 3.68
N GLN A 74 3.54 0.11 4.23
CA GLN A 74 2.98 -1.22 4.48
C GLN A 74 2.73 -1.99 3.18
N PHE A 75 2.17 -1.34 2.14
CA PHE A 75 1.97 -1.98 0.85
C PHE A 75 3.29 -2.41 0.22
N LYS A 76 4.33 -1.56 0.31
CA LYS A 76 5.68 -1.91 -0.16
C LYS A 76 6.22 -3.16 0.54
N HIS A 77 6.07 -3.25 1.86
CA HIS A 77 6.51 -4.42 2.62
C HIS A 77 5.77 -5.70 2.17
N ARG A 78 4.45 -5.63 2.00
CA ARG A 78 3.65 -6.78 1.53
C ARG A 78 4.05 -7.24 0.14
N LEU A 79 4.39 -6.32 -0.76
CA LEU A 79 4.90 -6.68 -2.09
C LEU A 79 6.24 -7.42 -1.98
N GLN A 80 7.14 -6.98 -1.09
CA GLN A 80 8.40 -7.68 -0.85
C GLN A 80 8.21 -9.08 -0.27
N GLU A 81 7.26 -9.26 0.66
CA GLU A 81 6.90 -10.59 1.19
C GLU A 81 6.42 -11.52 0.06
N ILE A 82 5.50 -11.04 -0.78
CA ILE A 82 4.98 -11.81 -1.92
C ILE A 82 6.13 -12.20 -2.87
N GLU A 83 7.06 -11.30 -3.16
CA GLU A 83 8.24 -11.60 -3.98
C GLU A 83 9.11 -12.71 -3.36
N GLN A 84 9.34 -12.68 -2.04
CA GLN A 84 10.08 -13.74 -1.33
C GLN A 84 9.35 -15.08 -1.37
N ASP A 85 8.03 -15.05 -1.21
CA ASP A 85 7.18 -16.25 -1.29
C ASP A 85 7.22 -16.84 -2.70
N MET A 86 7.16 -16.02 -3.75
CA MET A 86 7.29 -16.47 -5.13
C MET A 86 8.64 -17.15 -5.40
N VAL A 87 9.73 -16.61 -4.86
CA VAL A 87 11.06 -17.24 -4.95
C VAL A 87 11.09 -18.60 -4.23
N SER A 88 10.46 -18.68 -3.06
CA SER A 88 10.38 -19.93 -2.30
C SER A 88 9.54 -20.99 -3.01
N LEU A 89 8.42 -20.60 -3.62
CA LEU A 89 7.59 -21.46 -4.46
C LEU A 89 8.36 -21.98 -5.68
N ALA A 90 9.15 -21.11 -6.34
CA ALA A 90 9.99 -21.53 -7.46
C ALA A 90 11.00 -22.61 -7.04
N LYS A 91 11.64 -22.46 -5.87
CA LYS A 91 12.57 -23.47 -5.32
C LYS A 91 11.86 -24.79 -5.01
N LEU A 92 10.65 -24.74 -4.44
CA LEU A 92 9.86 -25.95 -4.18
C LEU A 92 9.52 -26.68 -5.47
N LYS A 93 9.15 -25.94 -6.53
CA LYS A 93 8.88 -26.51 -7.85
C LYS A 93 10.11 -27.24 -8.41
N THR A 94 11.29 -26.63 -8.37
CA THR A 94 12.53 -27.27 -8.86
C THR A 94 12.90 -28.51 -8.05
N ASN A 95 12.64 -28.50 -6.74
CA ASN A 95 12.87 -29.66 -5.88
C ASN A 95 11.91 -30.81 -6.23
N LEU A 96 10.64 -30.50 -6.49
CA LEU A 96 9.64 -31.49 -6.90
C LEU A 96 9.97 -32.08 -8.27
N GLU A 97 10.42 -31.27 -9.22
CA GLU A 97 10.90 -31.72 -10.53
C GLU A 97 12.11 -32.66 -10.38
N SER A 98 13.06 -32.30 -9.52
CA SER A 98 14.23 -33.15 -9.23
C SER A 98 13.85 -34.48 -8.57
N LEU A 99 12.90 -34.46 -7.63
CA LEU A 99 12.37 -35.68 -6.99
C LEU A 99 11.63 -36.56 -7.98
N ALA A 100 10.84 -35.98 -8.88
CA ALA A 100 10.19 -36.71 -9.97
C ALA A 100 11.22 -37.36 -10.90
N GLN A 101 12.33 -36.67 -11.19
CA GLN A 101 13.44 -37.21 -11.97
C GLN A 101 14.12 -38.41 -11.27
N GLN A 102 14.28 -38.35 -9.95
CA GLN A 102 14.83 -39.44 -9.14
C GLN A 102 13.89 -40.65 -9.03
N LEU A 103 12.58 -40.41 -9.11
CA LEU A 103 11.53 -41.42 -9.09
C LEU A 103 11.22 -42.01 -10.47
N ASN A 104 11.93 -41.60 -11.52
CA ASN A 104 11.93 -42.33 -12.78
C ASN A 104 12.94 -43.47 -12.60
N PRO A 105 12.52 -44.70 -12.23
CA PRO A 105 13.45 -45.82 -12.31
C PRO A 105 13.93 -45.83 -13.75
N SER A 106 15.24 -45.63 -13.96
CA SER A 106 15.93 -45.85 -15.24
C SER A 106 15.11 -46.85 -16.04
N SER A 107 14.44 -46.40 -17.10
CA SER A 107 13.47 -47.23 -17.80
C SER A 107 14.24 -48.38 -18.41
N GLU A 108 14.37 -49.47 -17.65
CA GLU A 108 14.94 -50.69 -18.17
C GLU A 108 14.09 -51.03 -19.38
N PRO A 109 14.71 -51.24 -20.55
CA PRO A 109 13.97 -51.53 -21.76
C PRO A 109 13.04 -52.70 -21.44
N PHE A 110 11.75 -52.52 -21.71
CA PHE A 110 10.75 -53.55 -21.45
C PHE A 110 10.02 -53.90 -22.74
N LYS A 111 9.59 -55.15 -22.83
CA LYS A 111 8.71 -55.62 -23.90
C LYS A 111 7.31 -55.83 -23.34
N THR A 112 6.29 -55.33 -24.04
CA THR A 112 4.90 -55.59 -23.65
C THR A 112 4.52 -57.03 -23.98
N TYR A 113 3.96 -57.75 -23.02
CA TYR A 113 3.41 -59.10 -23.16
C TYR A 113 1.95 -59.11 -22.72
N LYS A 114 1.08 -59.74 -23.52
CA LYS A 114 -0.34 -59.87 -23.18
C LYS A 114 -0.58 -61.26 -22.58
N VAL A 115 -1.07 -61.29 -21.35
CA VAL A 115 -1.32 -62.52 -20.59
C VAL A 115 -2.31 -63.42 -21.33
N SER A 116 -1.93 -64.67 -21.55
CA SER A 116 -2.74 -65.67 -22.25
C SER A 116 -3.39 -66.64 -21.25
N PRO A 117 -4.47 -67.34 -21.65
CA PRO A 117 -5.09 -68.37 -20.80
C PRO A 117 -4.08 -69.42 -20.32
N GLY A 118 -3.99 -69.64 -19.00
CA GLY A 118 -3.08 -70.63 -18.39
C GLY A 118 -1.70 -70.09 -17.99
N ASP A 119 -1.44 -68.81 -18.22
CA ASP A 119 -0.23 -68.13 -17.74
C ASP A 119 -0.23 -67.93 -16.23
N SER A 120 0.97 -67.94 -15.66
CA SER A 120 1.26 -67.49 -14.31
C SER A 120 2.49 -66.58 -14.35
N LEU A 121 2.66 -65.70 -13.36
CA LEU A 121 3.84 -64.84 -13.27
C LEU A 121 5.15 -65.64 -13.34
N GLU A 122 5.16 -66.82 -12.73
CA GLU A 122 6.34 -67.70 -12.73
C GLU A 122 6.64 -68.29 -14.12
N LYS A 123 5.61 -68.72 -14.87
CA LYS A 123 5.80 -69.19 -16.25
C LYS A 123 6.29 -68.07 -17.16
N ILE A 124 5.69 -66.89 -17.05
CA ILE A 124 6.07 -65.71 -17.85
C ILE A 124 7.52 -65.31 -17.50
N ALA A 125 7.84 -65.19 -16.22
CA ALA A 125 9.18 -64.81 -15.76
C ALA A 125 10.26 -65.78 -16.27
N ARG A 126 10.04 -67.10 -16.12
CA ARG A 126 10.96 -68.14 -16.62
C ARG A 126 11.13 -68.08 -18.14
N THR A 127 10.03 -67.89 -18.88
CA THR A 127 10.03 -67.82 -20.35
C THR A 127 10.85 -66.64 -20.85
N HIS A 128 10.73 -65.50 -20.16
CA HIS A 128 11.42 -64.27 -20.51
C HIS A 128 12.75 -64.06 -19.77
N LYS A 129 13.26 -65.08 -19.09
CA LYS A 129 14.53 -65.04 -18.34
C LYS A 129 14.63 -63.88 -17.34
N THR A 130 13.52 -63.58 -16.67
CA THR A 130 13.46 -62.59 -15.58
C THR A 130 12.99 -63.25 -14.27
N SER A 131 12.94 -62.49 -13.17
CA SER A 131 12.39 -62.98 -11.89
C SER A 131 10.96 -62.48 -11.69
N VAL A 132 10.17 -63.23 -10.92
CA VAL A 132 8.82 -62.81 -10.52
C VAL A 132 8.87 -61.48 -9.77
N GLU A 133 9.87 -61.28 -8.91
CA GLU A 133 10.08 -60.03 -8.18
C GLU A 133 10.35 -58.84 -9.11
N LYS A 134 11.27 -59.00 -10.10
CA LYS A 134 11.55 -57.97 -11.12
C LYS A 134 10.31 -57.67 -11.95
N LEU A 135 9.58 -58.70 -12.38
CA LEU A 135 8.36 -58.58 -13.16
C LEU A 135 7.27 -57.84 -12.38
N LYS A 136 7.10 -58.14 -11.09
CA LYS A 136 6.16 -57.47 -10.19
C LYS A 136 6.55 -56.02 -9.95
N ALA A 137 7.82 -55.74 -9.70
CA ALA A 137 8.33 -54.39 -9.51
C ALA A 137 8.11 -53.52 -10.76
N CYS A 138 8.42 -54.03 -11.94
CA CYS A 138 8.24 -53.33 -13.23
C CYS A 138 6.77 -52.99 -13.53
N ASN A 139 5.84 -53.84 -13.08
CA ASN A 139 4.40 -53.68 -13.30
C ASN A 139 3.63 -53.18 -12.07
N GLN A 140 4.34 -52.80 -10.99
CA GLN A 140 3.76 -52.36 -9.72
C GLN A 140 2.73 -53.35 -9.13
N LEU A 141 2.92 -54.65 -9.37
CA LEU A 141 2.04 -55.71 -8.88
C LEU A 141 2.35 -56.02 -7.41
N ARG A 142 1.32 -55.92 -6.55
CA ARG A 142 1.44 -56.26 -5.13
C ARG A 142 1.25 -57.75 -4.85
N GLN A 143 0.55 -58.46 -5.74
CA GLN A 143 0.18 -59.87 -5.60
C GLN A 143 0.51 -60.64 -6.87
N ASP A 144 0.40 -61.97 -6.81
CA ASP A 144 0.75 -62.86 -7.92
C ASP A 144 -0.42 -63.09 -8.90
N LEU A 145 -1.56 -62.46 -8.63
CA LEU A 145 -2.74 -62.54 -9.46
C LEU A 145 -2.56 -61.73 -10.75
N ILE A 146 -2.73 -62.40 -11.88
CA ILE A 146 -2.75 -61.81 -13.22
C ILE A 146 -4.01 -62.25 -13.97
N VAL A 147 -4.53 -61.37 -14.82
CA VAL A 147 -5.78 -61.62 -15.56
C VAL A 147 -5.47 -61.83 -17.03
N VAL A 148 -6.16 -62.78 -17.66
CA VAL A 148 -6.05 -63.01 -19.11
C VAL A 148 -6.39 -61.73 -19.86
N GLY A 149 -5.54 -61.35 -20.81
CA GLY A 149 -5.64 -60.11 -21.57
C GLY A 149 -4.94 -58.91 -20.94
N GLN A 150 -4.46 -59.01 -19.70
CA GLN A 150 -3.65 -57.97 -19.05
C GLN A 150 -2.33 -57.77 -19.80
N GLU A 151 -1.93 -56.52 -20.00
CA GLU A 151 -0.62 -56.18 -20.55
C GLU A 151 0.40 -56.05 -19.41
N LEU A 152 1.50 -56.79 -19.53
CA LEU A 152 2.63 -56.76 -18.61
C LEU A 152 3.88 -56.22 -19.32
N LYS A 153 4.58 -55.32 -18.66
CA LYS A 153 5.92 -54.84 -19.01
C LYS A 153 6.96 -55.87 -18.56
N ILE A 154 7.56 -56.57 -19.51
CA ILE A 154 8.59 -57.57 -19.23
C ILE A 154 9.96 -56.88 -19.30
N PRO A 155 10.69 -56.73 -18.18
CA PRO A 155 12.02 -56.12 -18.21
C PRO A 155 12.98 -56.98 -19.04
N THR A 156 13.73 -56.35 -19.94
CA THR A 156 14.73 -56.99 -20.82
C THR A 156 16.18 -56.76 -20.34
N GLY A 157 16.35 -56.19 -19.14
CA GLY A 157 17.60 -55.92 -18.42
C GLY A 157 17.90 -56.87 -17.25
#